data_AF-A0A9P1MCR7-F1
#
_entry.id   AF-A0A9P1MCR7-F1
#
_cell.length_a   1.000
_cell.length_b   1.000
_cell.length_c   1.000
_cell.angle_alpha   90.00
_cell.angle_beta   90.00
_cell.angle_gamma   90.00
#
_symmetry.space_group_name_H-M   'P 1'
#
loop_
_entity.id
_entity.type
_entity.pdbx_description
1 polymer ?
#
loop_
_entity_poly.entity_id
_entity_poly.type
_entity_poly.pdbx_seq_one_letter_code
_entity_poly.pdbx_strand_id
1 'polypeptide(L)'
;MPDLSAGSGAQGIGGATVTLLHSLGAHVFFGDWDDVKGRKLEQDLGSGQANGGSAYFQKLDVRDYNSQLALFDAAYTKHGKVDVAISCAAVGEPAGWFEPEDLNLETVRNEPGPVKDHIEINLTSVISFSRIALAYMKSNNSELAPAEDFSKSIVLVSSIAGITEAPGLFAYSPAKHGVIGLMRALRPWAPVKYGVRANAICPWATDTHLLSGVKDKWVKEKMPMNTPENVARLILQCAADKALNGTAVFVSGGRGFDTEEGINRTLPQWMGEENAKQFLRGQEVLGLACVIPRPIGWISTTSPDGKTHNLAPYSQFTNVTFDPPYVMFSANQTSGNNRKDTVENAEKSGKFCWNLATWKLREQLNVTAEQVQYGVDEFERAGLEKSFSSKLPGDASNPVPMVEPPMGTVDIVIGRVVGVHIDDSVLTDGRIDVKKTEPIARCGYYDYTVVRDTFEMVIPGMDEALLAGLEGSVKLHETFASREDEERRE
;
A
#
# COMPACT_ATOMS: atom_id res chain seq x y z
N MET A 1 -24.99 -1.46 -6.60
CA MET A 1 -24.75 -0.26 -7.45
C MET A 1 -23.88 0.75 -6.71
N PRO A 2 -22.99 1.51 -7.39
CA PRO A 2 -21.95 2.27 -6.72
C PRO A 2 -22.36 3.68 -6.24
N ASP A 3 -21.92 4.05 -5.04
CA ASP A 3 -22.02 5.41 -4.49
C ASP A 3 -20.74 6.22 -4.75
N LEU A 4 -20.88 7.43 -5.28
CA LEU A 4 -19.77 8.26 -5.78
C LEU A 4 -19.67 9.62 -5.08
N SER A 5 -18.44 10.04 -4.79
CA SER A 5 -18.11 11.40 -4.35
C SER A 5 -17.23 12.13 -5.37
N ALA A 6 -17.63 13.34 -5.81
CA ALA A 6 -16.88 14.17 -6.73
C ALA A 6 -16.55 15.56 -6.15
N GLY A 7 -15.26 15.93 -6.09
CA GLY A 7 -14.78 17.15 -5.41
C GLY A 7 -14.93 18.49 -6.19
N SER A 8 -15.26 18.47 -7.48
CA SER A 8 -15.74 19.64 -8.25
C SER A 8 -16.56 19.13 -9.42
N GLY A 9 -17.87 19.34 -9.39
CA GLY A 9 -18.82 18.61 -10.23
C GLY A 9 -19.86 19.46 -10.94
N ALA A 10 -19.87 20.78 -10.80
CA ALA A 10 -20.99 21.59 -11.32
C ALA A 10 -20.84 22.00 -12.79
N GLN A 11 -19.65 21.92 -13.37
CA GLN A 11 -19.36 22.44 -14.72
C GLN A 11 -18.21 21.70 -15.43
N GLY A 12 -18.06 21.92 -16.73
CA GLY A 12 -16.97 21.37 -17.54
C GLY A 12 -16.89 19.84 -17.42
N ILE A 13 -15.67 19.32 -17.24
CA ILE A 13 -15.40 17.89 -17.08
C ILE A 13 -16.15 17.31 -15.86
N GLY A 14 -16.18 18.04 -14.74
CA GLY A 14 -16.89 17.63 -13.52
C GLY A 14 -18.39 17.46 -13.75
N GLY A 15 -19.03 18.46 -14.34
CA GLY A 15 -20.46 18.43 -14.70
C GLY A 15 -20.83 17.30 -15.66
N ALA A 16 -20.02 17.09 -16.69
CA ALA A 16 -20.20 15.98 -17.63
C ALA A 16 -20.02 14.62 -16.94
N THR A 17 -19.09 14.51 -15.99
CA THR A 17 -18.86 13.29 -15.19
C THR A 17 -20.05 12.97 -14.29
N VAL A 18 -20.55 13.96 -13.54
CA VAL A 18 -21.73 13.81 -12.68
C VAL A 18 -22.95 13.39 -13.51
N THR A 19 -23.19 14.05 -14.64
CA THR A 19 -24.30 13.74 -15.55
C THR A 19 -24.21 12.32 -16.09
N LEU A 20 -23.03 11.90 -16.53
CA LEU A 20 -22.80 10.55 -17.06
C LEU A 20 -23.04 9.48 -15.99
N LEU A 21 -22.48 9.65 -14.79
CA LEU A 21 -22.65 8.71 -13.68
C LEU A 21 -24.12 8.60 -13.25
N HIS A 22 -24.80 9.73 -13.11
CA HIS A 22 -26.24 9.76 -12.81
C HIS A 22 -27.06 9.01 -13.87
N SER A 23 -26.76 9.22 -15.16
CA SER A 23 -27.46 8.54 -16.26
C SER A 23 -27.31 7.02 -16.25
N LEU A 24 -26.24 6.51 -15.63
CA LEU A 24 -25.94 5.09 -15.47
C LEU A 24 -26.50 4.49 -14.16
N GLY A 25 -27.27 5.26 -13.41
CA GLY A 25 -27.93 4.78 -12.18
C GLY A 25 -27.10 4.91 -10.91
N ALA A 26 -25.99 5.66 -10.94
CA ALA A 26 -25.16 5.86 -9.76
C ALA A 26 -25.75 6.91 -8.81
N HIS A 27 -25.46 6.78 -7.52
CA HIS A 27 -25.77 7.81 -6.52
C HIS A 27 -24.56 8.74 -6.38
N VAL A 28 -24.71 9.99 -6.82
CA VAL A 28 -23.61 10.93 -6.98
C VAL A 28 -23.74 12.07 -5.98
N PHE A 29 -22.79 12.16 -5.07
CA PHE A 29 -22.57 13.32 -4.20
C PHE A 29 -21.49 14.16 -4.84
N PHE A 30 -21.79 15.41 -5.16
CA PHE A 30 -20.83 16.28 -5.82
C PHE A 30 -20.76 17.65 -5.15
N GLY A 31 -19.55 18.18 -5.06
CA GLY A 31 -19.29 19.51 -4.55
C GLY A 31 -18.86 20.47 -5.64
N ASP A 32 -19.05 21.77 -5.42
CA ASP A 32 -18.44 22.85 -6.20
C ASP A 32 -18.50 24.16 -5.40
N TRP A 33 -17.62 25.11 -5.72
CA TRP A 33 -17.61 26.42 -5.07
C TRP A 33 -18.74 27.32 -5.61
N ASP A 34 -19.14 27.09 -6.87
CA ASP A 34 -20.25 27.77 -7.54
C ASP A 34 -21.59 27.12 -7.18
N ASP A 35 -22.21 27.62 -6.11
CA ASP A 35 -23.49 27.16 -5.58
C ASP A 35 -24.63 27.25 -6.61
N VAL A 36 -24.61 28.29 -7.46
CA VAL A 36 -25.67 28.52 -8.45
C VAL A 36 -25.64 27.43 -9.52
N LYS A 37 -24.47 27.14 -10.08
CA LYS A 37 -24.36 26.07 -11.09
C LYS A 37 -24.57 24.70 -10.48
N GLY A 38 -24.06 24.47 -9.26
CA GLY A 38 -24.22 23.20 -8.56
C GLY A 38 -25.68 22.84 -8.30
N ARG A 39 -26.45 23.78 -7.73
CA ARG A 39 -27.89 23.62 -7.49
C ARG A 39 -28.67 23.45 -8.78
N LYS A 40 -28.31 24.19 -9.83
CA LYS A 40 -28.94 24.03 -11.14
C LYS A 40 -28.72 22.62 -11.69
N LEU A 41 -27.49 22.09 -11.64
CA LEU A 41 -27.21 20.74 -12.11
C LEU A 41 -27.96 19.68 -11.30
N GLU A 42 -28.02 19.80 -9.97
CA GLU A 42 -28.82 18.93 -9.10
C GLU A 42 -30.30 18.95 -9.50
N GLN A 43 -30.88 20.13 -9.74
CA GLN A 43 -32.26 20.29 -10.17
C GLN A 43 -32.51 19.68 -11.56
N ASP A 44 -31.63 19.96 -12.52
CA ASP A 44 -31.74 19.47 -13.90
C ASP A 44 -31.72 17.92 -13.90
N LEU A 45 -30.82 17.30 -13.13
CA LEU A 45 -30.73 15.84 -13.02
C LEU A 45 -31.92 15.22 -12.26
N GLY A 46 -32.40 15.88 -11.20
CA GLY A 46 -33.56 15.42 -10.44
C GLY A 46 -34.88 15.47 -11.21
N SER A 47 -34.95 16.28 -12.27
CA SER A 47 -36.12 16.37 -13.17
C SER A 47 -36.13 15.33 -14.30
N GLY A 48 -35.02 14.61 -14.52
CA GLY A 48 -34.85 13.64 -15.60
C GLY A 48 -35.23 12.20 -15.24
N GLN A 49 -35.19 11.29 -16.21
CA GLN A 49 -35.27 9.85 -15.96
C GLN A 49 -33.99 9.38 -15.25
N ALA A 50 -34.07 9.20 -13.93
CA ALA A 50 -33.04 8.53 -13.17
C ALA A 50 -33.20 7.02 -13.35
N ASN A 51 -32.21 6.35 -13.96
CA ASN A 51 -32.12 4.88 -14.02
C ASN A 51 -31.83 4.28 -12.61
N GLY A 52 -32.59 4.69 -11.59
CA GLY A 52 -32.36 4.38 -10.17
C GLY A 52 -31.33 5.26 -9.47
N GLY A 53 -30.60 6.12 -10.20
CA GLY A 53 -29.57 7.01 -9.65
C GLY A 53 -30.12 8.23 -8.89
N SER A 54 -29.23 8.94 -8.20
CA SER A 54 -29.57 10.22 -7.57
C SER A 54 -28.37 11.16 -7.59
N ALA A 55 -28.63 12.47 -7.50
CA ALA A 55 -27.59 13.49 -7.47
C ALA A 55 -27.81 14.40 -6.27
N TYR A 56 -26.77 14.66 -5.49
CA TYR A 56 -26.79 15.53 -4.31
C TYR A 56 -25.67 16.55 -4.39
N PHE A 57 -26.04 17.82 -4.40
CA PHE A 57 -25.09 18.92 -4.42
C PHE A 57 -24.80 19.46 -3.02
N GLN A 58 -23.52 19.70 -2.74
CA GLN A 58 -23.06 20.43 -1.57
C GLN A 58 -22.08 21.53 -1.98
N LYS A 59 -22.31 22.77 -1.54
CA LYS A 59 -21.32 23.84 -1.72
C LYS A 59 -20.01 23.44 -1.05
N LEU A 60 -18.91 23.53 -1.79
CA LEU A 60 -17.61 23.00 -1.37
C LEU A 60 -16.46 23.88 -1.86
N ASP A 61 -15.65 24.37 -0.92
CA ASP A 61 -14.32 24.89 -1.22
C ASP A 61 -13.32 23.75 -1.01
N VAL A 62 -12.64 23.32 -2.09
CA VAL A 62 -11.67 22.23 -2.00
C VAL A 62 -10.47 22.56 -1.11
N ARG A 63 -10.18 23.84 -0.84
CA ARG A 63 -9.10 24.23 0.07
C ARG A 63 -9.46 23.96 1.54
N ASP A 64 -10.75 23.87 1.86
CA ASP A 64 -11.21 23.57 3.20
C ASP A 64 -11.37 22.06 3.39
N TYR A 65 -10.52 21.48 4.24
CA TYR A 65 -10.56 20.07 4.61
C TYR A 65 -11.92 19.64 5.16
N ASN A 66 -12.58 20.49 5.96
CA ASN A 66 -13.86 20.15 6.57
C ASN A 66 -15.00 20.16 5.54
N SER A 67 -14.96 21.09 4.58
CA SER A 67 -15.88 21.09 3.45
C SER A 67 -15.76 19.82 2.61
N GLN A 68 -14.54 19.36 2.35
CA GLN A 68 -14.32 18.07 1.69
C GLN A 68 -14.85 16.90 2.53
N LEU A 69 -14.51 16.86 3.82
CA LEU A 69 -14.94 15.82 4.75
C LEU A 69 -16.47 15.71 4.78
N ALA A 70 -17.17 16.84 4.89
CA ALA A 70 -18.62 16.89 4.93
C ALA A 70 -19.29 16.30 3.69
N LEU A 71 -18.68 16.43 2.50
CA LEU A 71 -19.19 15.79 1.28
C LEU A 71 -19.14 14.25 1.38
N PHE A 72 -18.03 13.71 1.90
CA PHE A 72 -17.90 12.26 2.13
C PHE A 72 -18.82 11.78 3.26
N ASP A 73 -18.97 12.55 4.34
CA ASP A 73 -19.93 12.27 5.40
C ASP A 73 -21.36 12.20 4.86
N ALA A 74 -21.76 13.11 3.98
CA ALA A 74 -23.09 13.11 3.38
C ALA A 74 -23.34 11.82 2.57
N ALA A 75 -22.36 11.39 1.76
CA ALA A 75 -22.44 10.15 1.00
C ALA A 75 -22.52 8.93 1.92
N TYR A 76 -21.61 8.84 2.89
CA TYR A 76 -21.50 7.72 3.80
C TYR A 76 -22.68 7.62 4.77
N THR A 77 -23.19 8.73 5.29
CA THR A 77 -24.37 8.75 6.16
C THR A 77 -25.60 8.24 5.43
N LYS A 78 -25.72 8.57 4.14
CA LYS A 78 -26.91 8.22 3.35
C LYS A 78 -26.89 6.80 2.81
N HIS A 79 -25.72 6.30 2.41
CA HIS A 79 -25.61 4.99 1.75
C HIS A 79 -24.73 3.97 2.48
N GLY A 80 -24.08 4.35 3.59
CA GLY A 80 -23.25 3.47 4.41
C GLY A 80 -21.89 3.10 3.80
N LYS A 81 -21.55 3.62 2.62
CA LYS A 81 -20.32 3.34 1.88
C LYS A 81 -19.98 4.45 0.88
N VAL A 82 -18.74 4.41 0.39
CA VAL A 82 -18.27 5.17 -0.78
C VAL A 82 -17.49 4.20 -1.66
N ASP A 83 -17.90 4.08 -2.92
CA ASP A 83 -17.35 3.10 -3.86
C ASP A 83 -16.29 3.73 -4.77
N VAL A 84 -16.52 4.95 -5.24
CA VAL A 84 -15.61 5.67 -6.13
C VAL A 84 -15.50 7.15 -5.74
N ALA A 85 -14.29 7.69 -5.81
CA ALA A 85 -14.03 9.10 -5.53
C ALA A 85 -13.27 9.75 -6.69
N ILE A 86 -13.75 10.90 -7.15
CA ILE A 86 -13.23 11.59 -8.33
C ILE A 86 -12.84 13.03 -7.98
N SER A 87 -11.56 13.36 -8.15
CA SER A 87 -11.06 14.73 -7.95
C SER A 87 -10.92 15.45 -9.29
N CYS A 88 -11.79 16.44 -9.55
CA CYS A 88 -11.87 17.18 -10.81
C CYS A 88 -11.48 18.66 -10.69
N ALA A 89 -11.31 19.20 -9.48
CA ALA A 89 -11.11 20.63 -9.26
C ALA A 89 -9.78 21.11 -9.86
N ALA A 90 -9.83 22.22 -10.59
CA ALA A 90 -8.64 22.85 -11.16
C ALA A 90 -8.90 24.33 -11.46
N VAL A 91 -7.86 25.13 -11.33
CA VAL A 91 -7.84 26.55 -11.75
C VAL A 91 -6.59 26.83 -12.58
N GLY A 92 -6.73 27.59 -13.67
CA GLY A 92 -5.60 28.04 -14.49
C GLY A 92 -4.86 29.20 -13.80
N GLU A 93 -3.59 29.42 -14.15
CA GLU A 93 -2.78 30.52 -13.59
C GLU A 93 -3.24 31.90 -14.06
N PRO A 94 -3.09 32.97 -13.24
CA PRO A 94 -3.36 34.33 -13.69
C PRO A 94 -2.36 34.75 -14.77
N ALA A 95 -2.80 35.39 -15.85
CA ALA A 95 -1.88 35.82 -16.91
C ALA A 95 -0.81 36.79 -16.35
N GLY A 96 0.45 36.60 -16.76
CA GLY A 96 1.55 37.50 -16.40
C GLY A 96 2.01 37.45 -14.94
N TRP A 97 1.56 36.48 -14.12
CA TRP A 97 1.96 36.45 -12.71
C TRP A 97 3.45 36.14 -12.50
N PHE A 98 4.03 35.29 -13.35
CA PHE A 98 5.42 34.84 -13.21
C PHE A 98 6.42 35.86 -13.77
N GLU A 99 6.04 36.52 -14.85
CA GLU A 99 6.82 37.58 -15.51
C GLU A 99 5.87 38.75 -15.84
N PRO A 100 5.52 39.59 -14.85
CA PRO A 100 4.78 40.81 -15.11
C PRO A 100 5.64 41.80 -15.91
N GLU A 101 5.00 42.73 -16.62
CA GLU A 101 5.71 43.72 -17.47
C GLU A 101 6.73 44.56 -16.69
N ASP A 102 6.51 44.74 -15.38
CA ASP A 102 7.37 45.49 -14.46
C ASP A 102 8.24 44.59 -13.56
N LEU A 103 8.52 43.33 -13.94
CA LEU A 103 9.36 42.43 -13.15
C LEU A 103 10.75 43.03 -12.90
N ASN A 104 11.07 43.29 -11.62
CA ASN A 104 12.32 43.90 -11.17
C ASN A 104 12.61 43.57 -9.69
N LEU A 105 13.74 44.06 -9.16
CA LEU A 105 14.20 43.79 -7.79
C LEU A 105 13.26 44.34 -6.69
N GLU A 106 12.41 45.31 -7.01
CA GLU A 106 11.39 45.85 -6.12
C GLU A 106 10.11 45.02 -6.20
N THR A 107 9.61 44.73 -7.40
CA THR A 107 8.34 44.00 -7.57
C THR A 107 8.42 42.57 -7.08
N VAL A 108 9.58 41.90 -7.16
CA VAL A 108 9.79 40.55 -6.60
C VAL A 108 9.68 40.49 -5.07
N ARG A 109 9.73 41.63 -4.37
CA ARG A 109 9.52 41.69 -2.91
C ARG A 109 8.05 41.51 -2.52
N ASN A 110 7.14 41.67 -3.48
CA ASN A 110 5.73 41.40 -3.30
C ASN A 110 5.45 39.95 -3.71
N GLU A 111 5.13 39.10 -2.73
CA GLU A 111 4.78 37.70 -3.01
C GLU A 111 3.49 37.63 -3.84
N PRO A 112 3.44 36.82 -4.92
CA PRO A 112 2.25 36.67 -5.75
C PRO A 112 1.20 35.82 -5.02
N GLY A 113 0.39 36.46 -4.18
CA GLY A 113 -0.64 35.82 -3.35
C GLY A 113 -1.55 34.80 -4.06
N PRO A 114 -2.09 35.07 -5.26
CA PRO A 114 -2.98 34.13 -5.96
C PRO A 114 -2.35 32.76 -6.25
N VAL A 115 -1.03 32.69 -6.40
CA VAL A 115 -0.33 31.45 -6.79
C VAL A 115 -0.44 30.39 -5.70
N LYS A 116 -0.40 30.80 -4.43
CA LYS A 116 -0.54 29.90 -3.29
C LYS A 116 -1.88 29.19 -3.31
N ASP A 117 -2.97 29.94 -3.54
CA ASP A 117 -4.31 29.38 -3.69
C ASP A 117 -4.39 28.41 -4.88
N HIS A 118 -3.68 28.68 -5.97
CA HIS A 118 -3.70 27.81 -7.14
C HIS A 118 -2.96 26.49 -6.89
N ILE A 119 -1.85 26.50 -6.15
CA ILE A 119 -1.19 25.27 -5.70
C ILE A 119 -2.09 24.50 -4.73
N GLU A 120 -2.73 25.21 -3.80
CA GLU A 120 -3.64 24.60 -2.83
C GLU A 120 -4.81 23.90 -3.52
N ILE A 121 -5.44 24.56 -4.49
CA ILE A 121 -6.55 23.99 -5.27
C ILE A 121 -6.06 22.85 -6.17
N ASN A 122 -4.97 23.03 -6.92
CA ASN A 122 -4.58 22.04 -7.94
C ASN A 122 -3.80 20.84 -7.40
N LEU A 123 -3.24 20.91 -6.19
CA LEU A 123 -2.41 19.85 -5.60
C LEU A 123 -2.79 19.52 -4.15
N THR A 124 -2.65 20.46 -3.20
CA THR A 124 -2.81 20.14 -1.77
C THR A 124 -4.21 19.59 -1.47
N SER A 125 -5.24 20.19 -2.07
CA SER A 125 -6.63 19.74 -1.93
C SER A 125 -6.83 18.30 -2.42
N VAL A 126 -6.11 17.89 -3.47
CA VAL A 126 -6.19 16.55 -4.09
C VAL A 126 -5.56 15.50 -3.17
N ILE A 127 -4.49 15.85 -2.48
CA ILE A 127 -3.86 15.01 -1.45
C ILE A 127 -4.83 14.79 -0.29
N SER A 128 -5.41 15.89 0.22
CA SER A 128 -6.43 15.84 1.29
C SER A 128 -7.66 15.03 0.88
N PHE A 129 -8.18 15.25 -0.33
CA PHE A 129 -9.28 14.51 -0.92
C PHE A 129 -8.99 13.00 -0.94
N SER A 130 -7.81 12.61 -1.43
CA SER A 130 -7.41 11.21 -1.54
C SER A 130 -7.30 10.54 -0.17
N ARG A 131 -6.77 11.26 0.83
CA ARG A 131 -6.70 10.78 2.22
C ARG A 131 -8.10 10.54 2.80
N ILE A 132 -9.01 11.50 2.63
CA ILE A 132 -10.40 11.38 3.10
C ILE A 132 -11.07 10.20 2.38
N ALA A 133 -10.98 10.14 1.05
CA ALA A 133 -11.56 9.06 0.25
C ALA A 133 -11.14 7.68 0.74
N LEU A 134 -9.85 7.45 0.99
CA LEU A 134 -9.35 6.16 1.49
C LEU A 134 -9.95 5.79 2.87
N ALA A 135 -10.17 6.76 3.75
CA ALA A 135 -10.77 6.50 5.07
C ALA A 135 -12.23 6.05 4.94
N TYR A 136 -13.04 6.72 4.11
CA TYR A 136 -14.43 6.35 3.89
C TYR A 136 -14.58 5.08 3.04
N MET A 137 -13.70 4.87 2.06
CA MET A 137 -13.68 3.66 1.26
C MET A 137 -13.25 2.44 2.06
N LYS A 138 -12.42 2.59 3.10
CA LYS A 138 -12.08 1.48 4.01
C LYS A 138 -13.27 1.10 4.91
N SER A 139 -14.00 2.11 5.35
CA SER A 139 -15.14 1.96 6.25
C SER A 139 -16.33 1.37 5.48
N ASN A 140 -16.83 0.22 5.92
CA ASN A 140 -18.10 -0.33 5.45
C ASN A 140 -19.00 -0.48 6.68
N ASN A 141 -20.22 0.04 6.62
CA ASN A 141 -21.24 -0.36 7.60
C ASN A 141 -21.77 -1.75 7.20
N SER A 142 -21.34 -2.80 7.91
CA SER A 142 -21.62 -4.20 7.57
C SER A 142 -23.10 -4.59 7.56
N GLU A 143 -23.98 -3.76 8.13
CA GLU A 143 -25.43 -3.98 8.12
C GLU A 143 -26.12 -3.55 6.81
N LEU A 144 -25.48 -2.71 6.00
CA LEU A 144 -26.09 -2.10 4.79
C LEU A 144 -25.42 -2.53 3.47
N ALA A 145 -24.28 -3.21 3.52
CA ALA A 145 -23.48 -3.52 2.33
C ALA A 145 -23.41 -5.04 2.07
N PRO A 146 -24.10 -5.56 1.03
CA PRO A 146 -23.80 -6.90 0.54
C PRO A 146 -22.34 -6.99 0.07
N ALA A 147 -21.75 -8.18 0.19
CA ALA A 147 -20.46 -8.48 -0.43
C ALA A 147 -20.63 -8.49 -1.96
N GLU A 148 -20.43 -7.36 -2.62
CA GLU A 148 -20.39 -7.28 -4.08
C GLU A 148 -18.96 -7.31 -4.60
N ASP A 149 -18.81 -7.95 -5.76
CA ASP A 149 -17.65 -7.98 -6.66
C ASP A 149 -17.33 -6.58 -7.25
N PHE A 150 -17.39 -5.51 -6.46
CA PHE A 150 -17.13 -4.14 -6.89
C PHE A 150 -15.71 -3.69 -6.49
N SER A 151 -14.94 -3.18 -7.46
CA SER A 151 -13.58 -2.71 -7.21
C SER A 151 -13.57 -1.20 -6.98
N LYS A 152 -13.32 -0.80 -5.73
CA LYS A 152 -13.27 0.61 -5.30
C LYS A 152 -12.16 1.38 -6.04
N SER A 153 -12.42 2.64 -6.37
CA SER A 153 -11.51 3.43 -7.21
C SER A 153 -11.42 4.90 -6.83
N ILE A 154 -10.20 5.44 -6.84
CA ILE A 154 -9.93 6.87 -6.86
C ILE A 154 -9.48 7.26 -8.27
N VAL A 155 -10.10 8.30 -8.84
CA VAL A 155 -9.69 8.88 -10.13
C VAL A 155 -9.30 10.34 -9.94
N LEU A 156 -8.06 10.67 -10.30
CA LEU A 156 -7.49 12.01 -10.15
C LEU A 156 -7.40 12.70 -11.51
N VAL A 157 -8.06 13.84 -11.68
CA VAL A 157 -7.95 14.64 -12.92
C VAL A 157 -6.74 15.57 -12.82
N SER A 158 -5.70 15.19 -13.55
CA SER A 158 -4.49 15.97 -13.77
C SER A 158 -4.61 16.79 -15.07
N SER A 159 -3.55 16.82 -15.90
CA SER A 159 -3.46 17.51 -17.18
C SER A 159 -2.31 16.91 -18.00
N ILE A 160 -2.27 17.16 -19.30
CA ILE A 160 -1.03 16.96 -20.10
C ILE A 160 0.18 17.67 -19.44
N ALA A 161 -0.05 18.81 -18.80
CA ALA A 161 0.95 19.58 -18.08
C ALA A 161 1.47 18.86 -16.81
N GLY A 162 0.85 17.74 -16.43
CA GLY A 162 1.30 16.89 -15.32
C GLY A 162 2.20 15.73 -15.76
N ILE A 163 2.32 15.47 -17.06
CA ILE A 163 3.15 14.39 -17.61
C ILE A 163 4.29 14.87 -18.51
N THR A 164 4.19 16.09 -19.05
CA THR A 164 5.19 16.68 -19.96
C THR A 164 5.21 18.20 -19.82
N GLU A 165 6.13 18.85 -20.52
CA GLU A 165 6.27 20.29 -20.57
C GLU A 165 4.99 21.00 -21.05
N ALA A 166 4.63 22.08 -20.35
CA ALA A 166 3.59 23.01 -20.77
C ALA A 166 4.13 24.44 -20.66
N PRO A 167 4.50 25.08 -21.79
CA PRO A 167 5.07 26.41 -21.78
C PRO A 167 4.17 27.44 -21.09
N GLY A 168 4.74 28.23 -20.18
CA GLY A 168 4.06 29.34 -19.51
C GLY A 168 3.17 28.95 -18.32
N LEU A 169 3.13 27.67 -17.93
CA LEU A 169 2.38 27.18 -16.78
C LEU A 169 3.33 26.85 -15.62
N PHE A 170 3.73 27.88 -14.88
CA PHE A 170 4.83 27.81 -13.90
C PHE A 170 4.43 27.23 -12.54
N ALA A 171 3.15 27.26 -12.16
CA ALA A 171 2.62 26.72 -10.89
C ALA A 171 1.69 25.52 -11.10
N TYR A 172 0.86 25.58 -12.13
CA TYR A 172 -0.05 24.56 -12.60
C TYR A 172 0.69 23.32 -13.08
N SER A 173 1.77 23.44 -13.85
CA SER A 173 2.53 22.25 -14.30
C SER A 173 3.14 21.50 -13.12
N PRO A 174 3.88 22.14 -12.18
CA PRO A 174 4.34 21.46 -10.97
C PRO A 174 3.20 20.87 -10.13
N ALA A 175 2.08 21.58 -9.98
CA ALA A 175 0.91 21.06 -9.25
C ALA A 175 0.35 19.80 -9.90
N LYS A 176 0.15 19.79 -11.22
CA LYS A 176 -0.36 18.64 -11.97
C LYS A 176 0.64 17.49 -12.05
N HIS A 177 1.94 17.76 -12.06
CA HIS A 177 2.96 16.73 -11.86
C HIS A 177 2.85 16.12 -10.45
N GLY A 178 2.58 16.95 -9.43
CA GLY A 178 2.29 16.49 -8.08
C GLY A 178 1.08 15.54 -8.00
N VAL A 179 0.03 15.78 -8.80
CA VAL A 179 -1.13 14.86 -8.91
C VAL A 179 -0.72 13.52 -9.52
N ILE A 180 0.15 13.50 -10.54
CA ILE A 180 0.71 12.27 -11.10
C ILE A 180 1.60 11.55 -10.08
N GLY A 181 2.43 12.29 -9.35
CA GLY A 181 3.22 11.78 -8.24
C GLY A 181 2.36 11.13 -7.16
N LEU A 182 1.24 11.76 -6.78
CA LEU A 182 0.27 11.22 -5.85
C LEU A 182 -0.35 9.92 -6.37
N MET A 183 -0.79 9.87 -7.63
CA MET A 183 -1.29 8.64 -8.24
C MET A 183 -0.24 7.52 -8.20
N ARG A 184 1.00 7.81 -8.58
CA ARG A 184 2.12 6.83 -8.56
C ARG A 184 2.46 6.36 -7.15
N ALA A 185 2.29 7.21 -6.13
CA ALA A 185 2.44 6.82 -4.73
C ALA A 185 1.28 5.94 -4.24
N LEU A 186 0.06 6.19 -4.73
CA LEU A 186 -1.12 5.39 -4.38
C LEU A 186 -1.13 4.02 -5.07
N ARG A 187 -0.72 3.91 -6.34
CA ARG A 187 -0.92 2.69 -7.16
C ARG A 187 -0.34 1.38 -6.58
N PRO A 188 0.85 1.33 -5.93
CA PRO A 188 1.33 0.07 -5.35
C PRO A 188 0.74 -0.21 -3.96
N TRP A 189 0.29 0.84 -3.26
CA TRP A 189 0.00 0.80 -1.83
C TRP A 189 -1.50 0.72 -1.53
N ALA A 190 -2.31 1.53 -2.21
CA ALA A 190 -3.74 1.64 -1.97
C ALA A 190 -4.52 0.33 -2.25
N PRO A 191 -4.22 -0.43 -3.33
CA PRO A 191 -4.89 -1.70 -3.57
C PRO A 191 -4.64 -2.73 -2.46
N VAL A 192 -3.40 -2.83 -1.99
CA VAL A 192 -3.00 -3.80 -0.96
C VAL A 192 -3.59 -3.42 0.40
N LYS A 193 -3.53 -2.14 0.78
CA LYS A 193 -3.92 -1.69 2.12
C LYS A 193 -5.41 -1.40 2.27
N TYR A 194 -6.07 -0.96 1.21
CA TYR A 194 -7.47 -0.49 1.24
C TYR A 194 -8.38 -1.19 0.23
N GLY A 195 -7.86 -2.02 -0.67
CA GLY A 195 -8.66 -2.57 -1.77
C GLY A 195 -9.11 -1.50 -2.78
N VAL A 196 -8.38 -0.38 -2.87
CA VAL A 196 -8.74 0.78 -3.70
C VAL A 196 -7.72 0.96 -4.81
N ARG A 197 -8.20 0.97 -6.07
CA ARG A 197 -7.37 1.33 -7.24
C ARG A 197 -7.21 2.84 -7.35
N ALA A 198 -6.11 3.28 -7.94
CA ALA A 198 -5.87 4.70 -8.20
C ALA A 198 -5.45 4.92 -9.66
N ASN A 199 -6.12 5.82 -10.37
CA ASN A 199 -5.80 6.18 -11.75
C ASN A 199 -5.82 7.70 -11.92
N ALA A 200 -5.15 8.20 -12.97
CA ALA A 200 -5.14 9.60 -13.33
C ALA A 200 -5.66 9.83 -14.76
N ILE A 201 -6.37 10.93 -14.96
CA ILE A 201 -6.79 11.40 -16.29
C ILE A 201 -6.01 12.68 -16.59
N CYS A 202 -5.40 12.76 -17.77
CA CYS A 202 -4.54 13.84 -18.19
C CYS A 202 -5.11 14.49 -19.46
N PRO A 203 -6.16 15.32 -19.36
CA PRO A 203 -6.73 15.96 -20.53
C PRO A 203 -5.76 16.93 -21.16
N TRP A 204 -5.76 16.97 -22.49
CA TRP A 204 -5.21 18.08 -23.24
C TRP A 204 -6.25 19.21 -23.37
N ALA A 205 -6.26 19.91 -24.51
CA ALA A 205 -7.27 20.90 -24.82
C ALA A 205 -8.70 20.30 -24.75
N THR A 206 -9.46 20.74 -23.75
CA THR A 206 -10.86 20.36 -23.54
C THR A 206 -11.73 21.60 -23.52
N ASP A 207 -12.82 21.60 -24.30
CA ASP A 207 -13.72 22.74 -24.43
C ASP A 207 -14.41 23.09 -23.10
N THR A 208 -13.75 23.93 -22.33
CA THR A 208 -14.11 24.36 -20.98
C THR A 208 -13.66 25.81 -20.80
N HIS A 209 -14.13 26.46 -19.73
CA HIS A 209 -13.75 27.84 -19.41
C HIS A 209 -12.23 28.04 -19.27
N LEU A 210 -11.47 27.01 -18.88
CA LEU A 210 -10.01 27.05 -18.75
C LEU A 210 -9.29 27.28 -20.10
N LEU A 211 -9.91 26.95 -21.23
CA LEU A 211 -9.34 27.20 -22.57
C LEU A 211 -9.74 28.54 -23.18
N SER A 212 -10.59 29.33 -22.53
CA SER A 212 -11.19 30.54 -23.12
C SER A 212 -10.16 31.49 -23.74
N GLY A 213 -8.98 31.65 -23.12
CA GLY A 213 -7.91 32.52 -23.63
C GLY A 213 -7.15 32.00 -24.86
N VAL A 214 -7.28 30.72 -25.22
CA VAL A 214 -6.51 30.09 -26.33
C VAL A 214 -7.38 29.33 -27.34
N LYS A 215 -8.70 29.23 -27.10
CA LYS A 215 -9.63 28.45 -27.91
C LYS A 215 -9.63 28.85 -29.39
N ASP A 216 -9.71 30.14 -29.68
CA ASP A 216 -9.76 30.62 -31.07
C ASP A 216 -8.49 30.26 -31.85
N LYS A 217 -7.33 30.37 -31.20
CA LYS A 217 -6.06 29.94 -31.79
C LYS A 217 -6.04 28.43 -32.02
N TRP A 218 -6.52 27.64 -31.06
CA TRP A 218 -6.59 26.18 -31.15
C TRP A 218 -7.44 25.72 -32.35
N VAL A 219 -8.61 26.33 -32.51
CA VAL A 219 -9.54 26.05 -33.61
C VAL A 219 -8.94 26.49 -34.93
N LYS A 220 -8.33 27.67 -34.99
CA LYS A 220 -7.66 28.19 -36.19
C LYS A 220 -6.56 27.26 -36.69
N GLU A 221 -5.76 26.71 -35.77
CA GLU A 221 -4.67 25.77 -36.08
C GLU A 221 -5.15 24.32 -36.30
N LYS A 222 -6.46 24.05 -36.26
CA LYS A 222 -7.07 22.72 -36.48
C LYS A 222 -6.53 21.64 -35.53
N MET A 223 -6.20 22.02 -34.31
CA MET A 223 -5.67 21.11 -33.31
C MET A 223 -6.78 20.24 -32.70
N PRO A 224 -6.51 18.97 -32.32
CA PRO A 224 -7.49 18.10 -31.68
C PRO A 224 -8.06 18.72 -30.40
N MET A 225 -9.37 18.68 -30.21
CA MET A 225 -10.06 19.20 -29.03
C MET A 225 -10.98 18.14 -28.44
N ASN A 226 -10.96 17.99 -27.12
CA ASN A 226 -11.87 17.13 -26.39
C ASN A 226 -13.16 17.89 -26.06
N THR A 227 -14.30 17.19 -26.03
CA THR A 227 -15.47 17.66 -25.27
C THR A 227 -15.36 17.20 -23.81
N PRO A 228 -16.00 17.91 -22.85
CA PRO A 228 -16.11 17.44 -21.48
C PRO A 228 -16.63 15.99 -21.35
N GLU A 229 -17.58 15.59 -22.20
CA GLU A 229 -18.16 14.24 -22.24
C GLU A 229 -17.15 13.20 -22.70
N ASN A 230 -16.22 13.54 -23.60
CA ASN A 230 -15.16 12.62 -23.98
C ASN A 230 -14.27 12.28 -22.77
N VAL A 231 -13.91 13.29 -21.99
CA VAL A 231 -13.09 13.11 -20.78
C VAL A 231 -13.88 12.35 -19.70
N ALA A 232 -15.16 12.67 -19.50
CA ALA A 232 -16.03 11.99 -18.55
C ALA A 232 -16.13 10.47 -18.81
N ARG A 233 -16.20 10.04 -20.08
CA ARG A 233 -16.21 8.60 -20.44
C ARG A 233 -14.92 7.89 -20.03
N LEU A 234 -13.77 8.54 -20.17
CA LEU A 234 -12.49 7.97 -19.77
C LEU A 234 -12.31 7.98 -18.25
N ILE A 235 -12.81 9.00 -17.55
CA ILE A 235 -12.93 9.01 -16.09
C ILE A 235 -13.74 7.79 -15.62
N LEU A 236 -14.92 7.57 -16.22
CA LEU A 236 -15.78 6.42 -15.90
C LEU A 236 -15.06 5.10 -16.18
N GLN A 237 -14.36 4.96 -17.31
CA GLN A 237 -13.61 3.75 -17.62
C GLN A 237 -12.56 3.46 -16.56
N CYS A 238 -11.73 4.44 -16.17
CA CYS A 238 -10.74 4.28 -15.11
C CYS A 238 -11.39 3.96 -13.74
N ALA A 239 -12.57 4.51 -13.48
CA ALA A 239 -13.32 4.24 -12.26
C ALA A 239 -13.89 2.81 -12.22
N ALA A 240 -14.44 2.30 -13.33
CA ALA A 240 -15.20 1.06 -13.37
C ALA A 240 -14.39 -0.18 -13.78
N ASP A 241 -13.37 -0.03 -14.63
CA ASP A 241 -12.58 -1.14 -15.13
C ASP A 241 -11.60 -1.65 -14.07
N LYS A 242 -11.86 -2.85 -13.56
CA LYS A 242 -11.07 -3.50 -12.50
C LYS A 242 -9.64 -3.80 -12.94
N ALA A 243 -9.37 -3.90 -14.24
CA ALA A 243 -8.04 -4.14 -14.77
C ALA A 243 -7.14 -2.90 -14.70
N LEU A 244 -7.72 -1.70 -14.56
CA LEU A 244 -6.97 -0.45 -14.58
C LEU A 244 -6.57 -0.03 -13.17
N ASN A 245 -5.28 -0.13 -12.86
CA ASN A 245 -4.69 0.45 -11.64
C ASN A 245 -3.34 1.08 -11.96
N GLY A 246 -3.13 2.32 -11.53
CA GLY A 246 -1.89 3.04 -11.70
C GLY A 246 -1.65 3.58 -13.10
N THR A 247 -2.72 3.76 -13.88
CA THR A 247 -2.68 4.33 -15.23
C THR A 247 -2.73 5.85 -15.20
N ALA A 248 -2.09 6.50 -16.16
CA ALA A 248 -2.27 7.93 -16.44
C ALA A 248 -2.72 8.09 -17.88
N VAL A 249 -3.98 8.45 -18.09
CA VAL A 249 -4.59 8.46 -19.42
C VAL A 249 -4.52 9.85 -20.03
N PHE A 250 -3.64 10.04 -21.01
CA PHE A 250 -3.64 11.21 -21.87
C PHE A 250 -4.89 11.24 -22.76
N VAL A 251 -5.63 12.34 -22.75
CA VAL A 251 -6.86 12.50 -23.54
C VAL A 251 -6.69 13.51 -24.65
N SER A 252 -6.81 13.07 -25.90
CA SER A 252 -6.68 13.92 -27.10
C SER A 252 -7.66 13.52 -28.20
N GLY A 253 -8.45 14.49 -28.68
CA GLY A 253 -9.49 14.26 -29.68
C GLY A 253 -10.51 13.20 -29.26
N GLY A 254 -10.78 13.10 -27.96
CA GLY A 254 -11.67 12.12 -27.35
C GLY A 254 -11.14 10.68 -27.29
N ARG A 255 -9.84 10.47 -27.52
CA ARG A 255 -9.16 9.18 -27.35
C ARG A 255 -8.25 9.20 -26.13
N GLY A 256 -8.18 8.08 -25.42
CA GLY A 256 -7.30 7.87 -24.28
C GLY A 256 -6.04 7.09 -24.64
N PHE A 257 -4.90 7.48 -24.08
CA PHE A 257 -3.61 6.80 -24.23
C PHE A 257 -2.95 6.65 -22.86
N ASP A 258 -2.66 5.44 -22.42
CA ASP A 258 -1.97 5.21 -21.14
C ASP A 258 -0.48 5.55 -21.27
N THR A 259 -0.04 6.58 -20.54
CA THR A 259 1.34 7.02 -20.57
C THR A 259 2.24 6.24 -19.63
N GLU A 260 1.68 5.61 -18.59
CA GLU A 260 2.47 4.82 -17.64
C GLU A 260 2.96 3.51 -18.27
N GLU A 261 2.13 2.87 -19.12
CA GLU A 261 2.55 1.73 -19.94
C GLU A 261 3.77 2.08 -20.79
N GLY A 262 3.75 3.22 -21.49
CA GLY A 262 4.86 3.67 -22.31
C GLY A 262 6.13 3.93 -21.49
N ILE A 263 6.01 4.60 -20.35
CA ILE A 263 7.14 4.87 -19.44
C ILE A 263 7.74 3.55 -18.94
N ASN A 264 6.90 2.63 -18.47
CA ASN A 264 7.35 1.34 -17.94
C ASN A 264 8.01 0.49 -19.03
N ARG A 265 7.43 0.43 -20.23
CA ARG A 265 7.96 -0.33 -21.37
C ARG A 265 9.30 0.21 -21.85
N THR A 266 9.47 1.52 -21.82
CA THR A 266 10.69 2.19 -22.31
C THR A 266 11.75 2.41 -21.23
N LEU A 267 11.43 2.14 -19.95
CA LEU A 267 12.35 2.29 -18.81
C LEU A 267 13.76 1.74 -19.08
N PRO A 268 13.95 0.52 -19.64
CA PRO A 268 15.28 -0.01 -19.93
C PRO A 268 16.03 0.76 -21.02
N GLN A 269 15.32 1.42 -21.94
CA GLN A 269 15.91 2.13 -23.08
C GLN A 269 16.62 3.42 -22.65
N TRP A 270 16.08 4.11 -21.63
CA TRP A 270 16.64 5.38 -21.16
C TRP A 270 17.39 5.28 -19.83
N MET A 271 17.12 4.27 -19.00
CA MET A 271 17.91 4.02 -17.77
C MET A 271 19.08 3.04 -17.98
N GLY A 272 19.02 2.22 -19.04
CA GLY A 272 19.84 1.03 -19.19
C GLY A 272 19.22 -0.19 -18.49
N GLU A 273 19.36 -1.37 -19.09
CA GLU A 273 18.76 -2.63 -18.64
C GLU A 273 19.00 -2.95 -17.17
N GLU A 274 20.24 -2.88 -16.72
CA GLU A 274 20.61 -3.24 -15.35
C GLU A 274 20.06 -2.22 -14.33
N ASN A 275 20.18 -0.93 -14.62
CA ASN A 275 19.65 0.12 -13.75
C ASN A 275 18.12 0.06 -13.67
N ALA A 276 17.42 -0.22 -14.77
CA ALA A 276 15.97 -0.36 -14.77
C ALA A 276 15.51 -1.52 -13.87
N LYS A 277 16.20 -2.67 -13.94
CA LYS A 277 15.94 -3.83 -13.05
C LYS A 277 16.17 -3.46 -11.59
N GLN A 278 17.31 -2.84 -11.27
CA GLN A 278 17.63 -2.43 -9.90
C GLN A 278 16.66 -1.36 -9.39
N PHE A 279 16.26 -0.41 -10.23
CA PHE A 279 15.29 0.62 -9.88
C PHE A 279 13.93 0.03 -9.54
N LEU A 280 13.37 -0.82 -10.40
CA LEU A 280 12.10 -1.51 -10.16
C LEU A 280 12.18 -2.34 -8.87
N ARG A 281 13.29 -3.04 -8.66
CA ARG A 281 13.54 -3.77 -7.41
C ARG A 281 13.58 -2.84 -6.19
N GLY A 282 14.22 -1.68 -6.32
CA GLY A 282 14.24 -0.65 -5.29
C GLY A 282 12.83 -0.16 -4.94
N GLN A 283 11.96 0.02 -5.93
CA GLN A 283 10.56 0.41 -5.70
C GLN A 283 9.77 -0.68 -4.96
N GLU A 284 9.97 -1.96 -5.29
CA GLU A 284 9.37 -3.07 -4.53
C GLU A 284 9.85 -3.07 -3.08
N VAL A 285 11.16 -2.91 -2.85
CA VAL A 285 11.75 -2.89 -1.51
C VAL A 285 11.24 -1.71 -0.68
N LEU A 286 11.17 -0.52 -1.27
CA LEU A 286 10.61 0.67 -0.61
C LEU A 286 9.11 0.46 -0.28
N GLY A 287 8.38 -0.32 -1.08
CA GLY A 287 7.01 -0.74 -0.81
C GLY A 287 6.87 -1.81 0.29
N LEU A 288 7.94 -2.55 0.62
CA LEU A 288 7.93 -3.67 1.58
C LEU A 288 8.23 -3.28 3.04
N ALA A 289 8.50 -1.99 3.33
CA ALA A 289 8.78 -1.51 4.70
C ALA A 289 7.58 -1.62 5.68
N CYS A 290 6.46 -2.22 5.28
CA CYS A 290 5.22 -2.28 6.06
C CYS A 290 5.05 -3.55 6.92
N VAL A 291 5.91 -4.56 6.82
CA VAL A 291 5.84 -5.77 7.68
C VAL A 291 6.82 -5.60 8.83
N ILE A 292 6.36 -4.99 9.94
CA ILE A 292 7.14 -4.73 11.16
C ILE A 292 6.24 -4.86 12.41
N PRO A 293 6.80 -5.22 13.58
CA PRO A 293 8.15 -5.74 13.79
C PRO A 293 8.27 -7.20 13.33
N ARG A 294 9.39 -7.59 12.70
CA ARG A 294 9.63 -8.97 12.25
C ARG A 294 10.39 -9.75 13.31
N PRO A 295 9.88 -10.89 13.80
CA PRO A 295 10.65 -11.81 14.61
C PRO A 295 11.94 -12.22 13.90
N ILE A 296 13.01 -12.39 14.68
CA ILE A 296 14.30 -12.84 14.17
C ILE A 296 14.46 -14.32 14.50
N GLY A 297 14.65 -15.15 13.47
CA GLY A 297 15.10 -16.51 13.64
C GLY A 297 16.62 -16.51 13.80
N TRP A 298 17.14 -16.68 15.00
CA TRP A 298 18.58 -16.83 15.20
C TRP A 298 18.94 -18.31 15.11
N ILE A 299 19.27 -18.75 13.89
CA ILE A 299 19.32 -20.16 13.54
C ILE A 299 20.73 -20.69 13.71
N SER A 300 20.88 -21.78 14.46
CA SER A 300 22.13 -22.53 14.55
C SER A 300 22.04 -23.90 13.88
N THR A 301 23.14 -24.30 13.27
CA THR A 301 23.27 -25.57 12.54
C THR A 301 24.65 -26.15 12.72
N THR A 302 24.78 -27.46 12.61
CA THR A 302 26.06 -28.16 12.65
C THR A 302 26.35 -28.75 11.28
N SER A 303 27.60 -28.68 10.82
CA SER A 303 28.01 -29.34 9.57
C SER A 303 27.85 -30.86 9.66
N PRO A 304 27.71 -31.56 8.52
CA PRO A 304 27.49 -33.01 8.51
C PRO A 304 28.59 -33.83 9.19
N ASP A 305 29.83 -33.34 9.16
CA ASP A 305 30.97 -34.01 9.83
C ASP A 305 31.12 -33.63 11.31
N GLY A 306 30.25 -32.75 11.81
CA GLY A 306 30.21 -32.32 13.20
C GLY A 306 31.32 -31.35 13.61
N LYS A 307 32.16 -30.87 12.69
CA LYS A 307 33.37 -30.11 13.04
C LYS A 307 33.17 -28.61 13.12
N THR A 308 32.15 -28.08 12.46
CA THR A 308 31.88 -26.64 12.37
C THR A 308 30.44 -26.34 12.73
N HIS A 309 30.22 -25.19 13.38
CA HIS A 309 28.89 -24.75 13.78
C HIS A 309 28.62 -23.37 13.20
N ASN A 310 27.46 -23.24 12.56
CA ASN A 310 26.98 -21.97 12.03
C ASN A 310 25.91 -21.38 12.96
N LEU A 311 25.90 -20.05 13.07
CA LEU A 311 24.87 -19.27 13.75
C LEU A 311 24.61 -17.99 12.94
N ALA A 312 23.36 -17.76 12.52
CA ALA A 312 23.01 -16.58 11.73
C ALA A 312 21.59 -16.07 11.98
N PRO A 313 21.35 -14.74 11.99
CA PRO A 313 20.02 -14.16 12.15
C PRO A 313 19.25 -14.05 10.83
N TYR A 314 17.98 -14.49 10.86
CA TYR A 314 17.04 -14.44 9.73
C TYR A 314 15.82 -13.61 10.12
N SER A 315 15.65 -12.45 9.49
CA SER A 315 14.46 -11.60 9.68
C SER A 315 13.22 -12.07 8.91
N GLN A 316 13.32 -13.20 8.20
CA GLN A 316 12.23 -13.87 7.49
C GLN A 316 11.94 -15.21 8.18
N PHE A 317 11.52 -15.14 9.44
CA PHE A 317 11.24 -16.28 10.32
C PHE A 317 9.83 -16.19 10.91
N THR A 318 9.14 -17.32 11.07
CA THR A 318 7.88 -17.40 11.82
C THR A 318 7.59 -18.82 12.32
N ASN A 319 6.73 -18.92 13.33
CA ASN A 319 6.02 -20.15 13.66
C ASN A 319 4.97 -20.44 12.57
N VAL A 320 4.77 -21.72 12.22
CA VAL A 320 3.87 -22.16 11.13
C VAL A 320 2.57 -22.73 11.68
N THR A 321 2.64 -23.57 12.71
CA THR A 321 1.48 -24.19 13.38
C THR A 321 1.89 -24.74 14.75
N PHE A 322 0.91 -25.05 15.60
CA PHE A 322 1.12 -25.37 17.02
C PHE A 322 1.07 -26.87 17.34
N ASP A 323 0.31 -27.68 16.58
CA ASP A 323 0.22 -29.13 16.81
C ASP A 323 0.19 -29.97 15.49
N PRO A 324 1.23 -30.78 15.22
CA PRO A 324 2.53 -30.73 15.87
C PRO A 324 3.25 -29.42 15.51
N PRO A 325 4.07 -28.84 16.41
CA PRO A 325 4.64 -27.52 16.20
C PRO A 325 5.67 -27.48 15.04
N TYR A 326 5.62 -26.43 14.21
CA TYR A 326 6.58 -26.20 13.12
C TYR A 326 7.07 -24.75 13.10
N VAL A 327 8.32 -24.56 12.68
CA VAL A 327 8.90 -23.23 12.42
C VAL A 327 9.48 -23.17 11.01
N MET A 328 9.55 -21.97 10.44
CA MET A 328 10.19 -21.75 9.15
C MET A 328 11.16 -20.57 9.17
N PHE A 329 12.17 -20.63 8.30
CA PHE A 329 12.96 -19.47 7.91
C PHE A 329 13.20 -19.45 6.40
N SER A 330 13.29 -18.26 5.83
CA SER A 330 13.69 -18.05 4.43
C SER A 330 15.11 -17.51 4.36
N ALA A 331 15.91 -18.07 3.47
CA ALA A 331 17.29 -17.69 3.27
C ALA A 331 17.52 -17.27 1.82
N ASN A 332 17.95 -16.01 1.64
CA ASN A 332 18.47 -15.55 0.34
C ASN A 332 19.89 -16.08 0.13
N GLN A 333 20.31 -16.18 -1.13
CA GLN A 333 21.70 -16.46 -1.48
C GLN A 333 22.67 -15.39 -0.94
N THR A 334 23.93 -15.77 -0.81
CA THR A 334 25.05 -14.86 -0.55
C THR A 334 25.29 -13.90 -1.74
N SER A 335 26.08 -12.85 -1.55
CA SER A 335 26.48 -11.93 -2.64
C SER A 335 27.20 -12.61 -3.82
N GLY A 336 27.72 -13.82 -3.62
CA GLY A 336 28.33 -14.65 -4.66
C GLY A 336 27.40 -15.71 -5.26
N ASN A 337 26.08 -15.58 -5.08
CA ASN A 337 25.04 -16.54 -5.53
C ASN A 337 25.19 -17.96 -4.96
N ASN A 338 25.91 -18.13 -3.85
CA ASN A 338 25.97 -19.41 -3.12
C ASN A 338 24.85 -19.49 -2.08
N ARG A 339 24.38 -20.71 -1.79
CA ARG A 339 23.45 -20.96 -0.67
C ARG A 339 24.11 -20.60 0.66
N LYS A 340 23.28 -20.34 1.68
CA LYS A 340 23.76 -20.04 3.02
C LYS A 340 24.19 -21.32 3.72
N ASP A 341 25.27 -21.25 4.50
CA ASP A 341 25.78 -22.35 5.33
C ASP A 341 24.68 -22.97 6.20
N THR A 342 23.81 -22.15 6.81
CA THR A 342 22.63 -22.60 7.56
C THR A 342 21.73 -23.52 6.75
N VAL A 343 21.45 -23.18 5.49
CA VAL A 343 20.57 -23.99 4.63
C VAL A 343 21.25 -25.31 4.28
N GLU A 344 22.51 -25.24 3.85
CA GLU A 344 23.26 -26.44 3.49
C GLU A 344 23.40 -27.41 4.66
N ASN A 345 23.71 -26.88 5.85
CA ASN A 345 23.87 -27.67 7.05
C ASN A 345 22.52 -28.22 7.53
N ALA A 346 21.44 -27.42 7.51
CA ALA A 346 20.11 -27.89 7.90
C ALA A 346 19.61 -29.01 6.98
N GLU A 347 19.84 -28.89 5.67
CA GLU A 347 19.46 -29.90 4.69
C GLU A 347 20.29 -31.19 4.84
N LYS A 348 21.61 -31.07 4.89
CA LYS A 348 22.52 -32.22 4.94
C LYS A 348 22.48 -32.95 6.29
N SER A 349 22.31 -32.23 7.39
CA SER A 349 22.24 -32.82 8.75
C SER A 349 20.80 -33.17 9.18
N GLY A 350 19.79 -32.67 8.47
CA GLY A 350 18.37 -32.83 8.78
C GLY A 350 17.90 -32.10 10.03
N LYS A 351 18.73 -31.22 10.62
CA LYS A 351 18.43 -30.56 11.90
C LYS A 351 18.97 -29.13 11.96
N PHE A 352 18.23 -28.29 12.67
CA PHE A 352 18.66 -26.94 13.07
C PHE A 352 18.00 -26.57 14.39
N CYS A 353 18.57 -25.58 15.09
CA CYS A 353 17.98 -24.98 16.27
C CYS A 353 17.58 -23.54 15.97
N TRP A 354 16.42 -23.14 16.49
CA TRP A 354 16.06 -21.73 16.61
C TRP A 354 16.37 -21.24 18.02
N ASN A 355 17.06 -20.10 18.11
CA ASN A 355 17.39 -19.44 19.35
C ASN A 355 16.63 -18.11 19.41
N LEU A 356 16.03 -17.80 20.56
CA LEU A 356 15.37 -16.52 20.76
C LEU A 356 16.42 -15.40 20.78
N ALA A 357 16.29 -14.44 19.86
CA ALA A 357 17.13 -13.25 19.82
C ALA A 357 16.76 -12.30 20.96
N THR A 358 17.65 -12.11 21.94
CA THR A 358 17.39 -11.27 23.12
C THR A 358 18.23 -9.99 23.12
N TRP A 359 17.74 -8.97 23.82
CA TRP A 359 18.42 -7.67 23.94
C TRP A 359 19.84 -7.77 24.51
N LYS A 360 20.06 -8.69 25.46
CA LYS A 360 21.35 -8.96 26.08
C LYS A 360 22.40 -9.42 25.07
N LEU A 361 21.99 -10.17 24.04
CA LEU A 361 22.87 -10.78 23.04
C LEU A 361 22.84 -10.05 21.68
N ARG A 362 22.26 -8.84 21.62
CA ARG A 362 22.05 -8.12 20.35
C ARG A 362 23.35 -7.82 19.58
N GLU A 363 24.45 -7.58 20.29
CA GLU A 363 25.75 -7.27 19.65
C GLU A 363 26.32 -8.55 19.02
N GLN A 364 26.26 -9.68 19.72
CA GLN A 364 26.64 -10.99 19.21
C GLN A 364 25.77 -11.40 18.04
N LEU A 365 24.46 -11.15 18.13
CA LEU A 365 23.54 -11.37 17.02
C LEU A 365 23.97 -10.58 15.78
N ASN A 366 24.34 -9.31 15.96
CA ASN A 366 24.81 -8.47 14.86
C ASN A 366 26.15 -8.97 14.28
N VAL A 367 27.08 -9.44 15.13
CA VAL A 367 28.35 -10.07 14.69
C VAL A 367 28.07 -11.32 13.84
N THR A 368 27.12 -12.15 14.25
CA THR A 368 26.74 -13.36 13.49
C THR A 368 25.97 -13.11 12.19
N ALA A 369 25.63 -11.85 11.88
CA ALA A 369 25.02 -11.49 10.60
C ALA A 369 26.05 -11.29 9.48
N GLU A 370 27.33 -11.21 9.82
CA GLU A 370 28.42 -11.00 8.88
C GLU A 370 28.59 -12.20 7.93
N GLN A 371 28.85 -11.92 6.65
CA GLN A 371 29.13 -12.97 5.68
C GLN A 371 30.60 -13.40 5.78
N VAL A 372 30.83 -14.58 6.34
CA VAL A 372 32.16 -15.20 6.44
C VAL A 372 32.32 -16.36 5.44
N GLN A 373 33.53 -16.92 5.35
CA GLN A 373 33.80 -18.09 4.51
C GLN A 373 33.22 -19.36 5.14
N TYR A 374 32.81 -20.31 4.29
CA TYR A 374 32.28 -21.59 4.75
C TYR A 374 33.27 -22.29 5.69
N GLY A 375 32.76 -22.74 6.85
CA GLY A 375 33.52 -23.45 7.87
C GLY A 375 34.15 -22.57 8.94
N VAL A 376 33.97 -21.24 8.87
CA VAL A 376 34.19 -20.36 10.03
C VAL A 376 33.07 -20.61 11.05
N ASP A 377 33.42 -20.64 12.33
CA ASP A 377 32.46 -20.87 13.40
C ASP A 377 31.98 -19.53 13.99
N GLU A 378 30.72 -19.15 13.73
CA GLU A 378 30.18 -17.87 14.18
C GLU A 378 29.98 -17.79 15.70
N PHE A 379 29.87 -18.92 16.41
CA PHE A 379 29.83 -18.88 17.88
C PHE A 379 31.18 -18.42 18.43
N GLU A 380 32.28 -18.96 17.91
CA GLU A 380 33.63 -18.55 18.31
C GLU A 380 33.89 -17.08 17.96
N ARG A 381 33.46 -16.65 16.76
CA ARG A 381 33.59 -15.25 16.32
C ARG A 381 32.80 -14.29 17.20
N ALA A 382 31.59 -14.67 17.62
CA ALA A 382 30.74 -13.86 18.48
C ALA A 382 31.07 -13.99 19.98
N GLY A 383 32.02 -14.86 20.35
CA GLY A 383 32.36 -15.13 21.75
C GLY A 383 31.23 -15.78 22.54
N LEU A 384 30.45 -16.65 21.89
CA LEU A 384 29.32 -17.36 22.46
C LEU A 384 29.69 -18.80 22.85
N GLU A 385 29.21 -19.24 24.01
CA GLU A 385 29.29 -20.64 24.41
C GLU A 385 28.27 -21.50 23.65
N LYS A 386 28.67 -22.72 23.30
CA LYS A 386 27.83 -23.69 22.57
C LYS A 386 27.17 -24.64 23.56
N SER A 387 25.88 -24.88 23.40
CA SER A 387 25.16 -25.96 24.08
C SER A 387 24.47 -26.85 23.04
N PHE A 388 24.50 -28.17 23.25
CA PHE A 388 23.98 -29.13 22.29
C PHE A 388 22.69 -29.77 22.81
N SER A 389 21.66 -29.80 21.96
CA SER A 389 20.40 -30.47 22.28
C SER A 389 20.55 -31.99 22.22
N SER A 390 20.12 -32.68 23.28
CA SER A 390 20.05 -34.15 23.35
C SER A 390 18.83 -34.74 22.62
N LYS A 391 17.91 -33.89 22.14
CA LYS A 391 16.61 -34.30 21.56
C LYS A 391 16.55 -34.24 20.04
N LEU A 392 17.63 -33.82 19.36
CA LEU A 392 17.66 -33.79 17.89
C LEU A 392 17.97 -35.20 17.36
N PRO A 393 17.02 -35.87 16.68
CA PRO A 393 17.26 -37.20 16.11
C PRO A 393 18.33 -37.15 15.00
N GLY A 394 18.94 -38.30 14.71
CA GLY A 394 19.88 -38.46 13.59
C GLY A 394 19.17 -38.63 12.25
N ASP A 395 19.73 -38.00 11.23
CA ASP A 395 19.51 -38.13 9.78
C ASP A 395 18.05 -38.13 9.29
N ALA A 396 17.56 -36.94 8.92
CA ALA A 396 16.40 -36.77 8.04
C ALA A 396 16.74 -35.76 6.93
N SER A 397 17.23 -36.23 5.78
CA SER A 397 17.38 -35.39 4.59
C SER A 397 16.01 -35.18 3.96
N ASN A 398 15.43 -33.99 4.11
CA ASN A 398 14.26 -33.58 3.32
C ASN A 398 14.66 -32.45 2.38
N PRO A 399 14.16 -32.46 1.13
CA PRO A 399 14.47 -31.41 0.17
C PRO A 399 13.95 -30.07 0.68
N VAL A 400 14.82 -29.05 0.66
CA VAL A 400 14.43 -27.68 0.98
C VAL A 400 13.71 -27.09 -0.24
N PRO A 401 12.40 -26.75 -0.15
CA PRO A 401 11.71 -26.15 -1.27
C PRO A 401 12.35 -24.80 -1.64
N MET A 402 12.69 -24.68 -2.91
CA MET A 402 13.33 -23.51 -3.49
C MET A 402 12.30 -22.71 -4.26
N VAL A 403 12.25 -21.40 -4.00
CA VAL A 403 11.48 -20.45 -4.80
C VAL A 403 12.49 -19.66 -5.64
N GLU A 404 12.19 -19.43 -6.92
CA GLU A 404 13.05 -18.66 -7.83
C GLU A 404 12.48 -17.26 -8.08
N PRO A 405 12.71 -16.28 -7.18
CA PRO A 405 12.44 -14.89 -7.48
C PRO A 405 13.53 -14.29 -8.39
N PRO A 406 13.30 -13.10 -8.97
CA PRO A 406 14.24 -12.45 -9.91
C PRO A 406 15.64 -12.12 -9.37
N MET A 407 15.87 -12.29 -8.06
CA MET A 407 17.10 -11.93 -7.33
C MET A 407 18.00 -13.13 -7.03
N GLY A 408 17.79 -14.26 -7.71
CA GLY A 408 18.37 -15.55 -7.34
C GLY A 408 17.40 -16.35 -6.48
N THR A 409 17.79 -17.55 -6.09
CA THR A 409 16.87 -18.47 -5.44
C THR A 409 16.73 -18.16 -3.94
N VAL A 410 15.56 -18.43 -3.39
CA VAL A 410 15.28 -18.35 -1.96
C VAL A 410 14.95 -19.75 -1.47
N ASP A 411 15.73 -20.20 -0.51
CA ASP A 411 15.50 -21.46 0.19
C ASP A 411 14.50 -21.22 1.33
N ILE A 412 13.40 -21.99 1.34
CA ILE A 412 12.45 -21.99 2.46
C ILE A 412 12.66 -23.27 3.26
N VAL A 413 13.19 -23.14 4.47
CA VAL A 413 13.42 -24.28 5.36
C VAL A 413 12.29 -24.35 6.38
N ILE A 414 11.60 -25.49 6.42
CA ILE A 414 10.52 -25.77 7.38
C ILE A 414 10.96 -26.93 8.27
N GLY A 415 10.97 -26.72 9.58
CA GLY A 415 11.37 -27.72 10.56
C GLY A 415 10.27 -28.03 11.56
N ARG A 416 10.06 -29.33 11.82
CA ARG A 416 9.21 -29.78 12.94
C ARG A 416 9.94 -29.55 14.25
N VAL A 417 9.27 -28.96 15.23
CA VAL A 417 9.82 -28.78 16.57
C VAL A 417 9.71 -30.09 17.34
N VAL A 418 10.86 -30.69 17.67
CA VAL A 418 10.96 -31.97 18.40
C VAL A 418 11.30 -31.78 19.89
N GLY A 419 11.68 -30.57 20.28
CA GLY A 419 11.97 -30.22 21.66
C GLY A 419 12.18 -28.72 21.81
N VAL A 420 11.83 -28.20 22.99
CA VAL A 420 12.05 -26.82 23.39
C VAL A 420 12.84 -26.84 24.70
N HIS A 421 13.87 -26.01 24.77
CA HIS A 421 14.61 -25.74 26.01
C HIS A 421 14.26 -24.31 26.43
N ILE A 422 13.84 -24.15 27.69
CA ILE A 422 13.48 -22.86 28.28
C ILE A 422 14.31 -22.72 29.54
N ASP A 423 14.90 -21.54 29.74
CA ASP A 423 15.55 -21.18 30.99
C ASP A 423 14.49 -20.94 32.07
N ASP A 424 14.55 -21.68 33.18
CA ASP A 424 13.55 -21.58 34.24
C ASP A 424 13.43 -20.17 34.83
N SER A 425 14.49 -19.34 34.73
CA SER A 425 14.47 -17.96 35.23
C SER A 425 13.51 -17.04 34.47
N VAL A 426 13.16 -17.38 33.22
CA VAL A 426 12.23 -16.60 32.40
C VAL A 426 10.78 -17.08 32.53
N LEU A 427 10.51 -18.06 33.40
CA LEU A 427 9.17 -18.52 33.69
C LEU A 427 8.50 -17.68 34.79
N THR A 428 7.20 -17.46 34.63
CA THR A 428 6.28 -16.94 35.65
C THR A 428 5.03 -17.79 35.60
N ASP A 429 4.65 -18.42 36.72
CA ASP A 429 3.48 -19.31 36.84
C ASP A 429 3.43 -20.44 35.79
N GLY A 430 4.60 -21.02 35.48
CA GLY A 430 4.73 -22.10 34.50
C GLY A 430 4.61 -21.67 33.04
N ARG A 431 4.56 -20.37 32.75
CA ARG A 431 4.51 -19.79 31.39
C ARG A 431 5.74 -18.94 31.14
N ILE A 432 6.13 -18.80 29.86
CA ILE A 432 7.20 -17.89 29.48
C ILE A 432 6.74 -16.46 29.73
N ASP A 433 7.48 -15.74 30.59
CA ASP A 433 7.33 -14.31 30.78
C ASP A 433 8.19 -13.59 29.74
N VAL A 434 7.55 -13.19 28.63
CA VAL A 434 8.22 -12.58 27.48
C VAL A 434 9.05 -11.35 27.89
N LYS A 435 8.60 -10.59 28.90
CA LYS A 435 9.31 -9.39 29.37
C LYS A 435 10.67 -9.75 29.99
N LYS A 436 10.78 -10.89 30.66
CA LYS A 436 12.06 -11.40 31.19
C LYS A 436 13.03 -11.85 30.09
N THR A 437 12.51 -12.17 28.90
CA THR A 437 13.34 -12.58 27.75
C THR A 437 13.86 -11.41 26.91
N GLU A 438 13.25 -10.22 27.02
CA GLU A 438 13.56 -9.01 26.22
C GLU A 438 13.87 -9.31 24.73
N PRO A 439 12.94 -9.95 23.97
CA PRO A 439 13.24 -10.36 22.61
C PRO A 439 13.35 -9.13 21.70
N ILE A 440 14.30 -9.19 20.76
CA ILE A 440 14.49 -8.15 19.74
C ILE A 440 13.86 -8.54 18.40
N ALA A 441 13.41 -7.54 17.66
CA ALA A 441 12.77 -7.72 16.36
C ALA A 441 13.27 -6.67 15.35
N ARG A 442 13.21 -7.00 14.05
CA ARG A 442 13.68 -6.14 12.96
C ARG A 442 12.55 -5.23 12.46
N CYS A 443 12.80 -3.93 12.36
CA CYS A 443 11.81 -2.93 11.92
C CYS A 443 12.03 -2.44 10.47
N GLY A 444 12.81 -3.18 9.67
CA GLY A 444 13.24 -2.72 8.34
C GLY A 444 14.54 -1.93 8.41
N TYR A 445 15.15 -1.66 7.24
CA TYR A 445 16.44 -0.98 7.14
C TYR A 445 17.48 -1.55 8.10
N TYR A 446 18.05 -0.74 8.98
CA TYR A 446 18.97 -1.11 10.07
C TYR A 446 18.30 -1.05 11.46
N ASP A 447 17.00 -0.80 11.52
CA ASP A 447 16.29 -0.51 12.78
C ASP A 447 15.86 -1.79 13.50
N TYR A 448 15.98 -1.78 14.83
CA TYR A 448 15.54 -2.84 15.72
C TYR A 448 14.64 -2.29 16.83
N THR A 449 13.75 -3.15 17.34
CA THR A 449 12.96 -2.90 18.55
C THR A 449 13.17 -4.02 19.56
N VAL A 450 12.77 -3.80 20.81
CA VAL A 450 12.82 -4.75 21.92
C VAL A 450 11.47 -4.80 22.63
N VAL A 451 10.97 -5.99 22.92
CA VAL A 451 9.73 -6.17 23.67
C VAL A 451 10.04 -6.12 25.16
N ARG A 452 9.73 -4.98 25.80
CA ARG A 452 9.84 -4.78 27.25
C ARG A 452 8.50 -4.80 27.98
N ASP A 453 7.43 -4.62 27.23
CA ASP A 453 6.08 -4.54 27.76
C ASP A 453 5.12 -5.37 26.92
N THR A 454 4.07 -5.85 27.56
CA THR A 454 3.03 -6.70 26.97
C THR A 454 1.71 -6.34 27.61
N PHE A 455 0.63 -6.33 26.84
CA PHE A 455 -0.73 -6.16 27.33
C PHE A 455 -1.59 -7.33 26.89
N GLU A 456 -2.58 -7.67 27.71
CA GLU A 456 -3.48 -8.78 27.44
C GLU A 456 -4.63 -8.33 26.54
N MET A 457 -4.95 -9.17 25.56
CA MET A 457 -6.13 -9.00 24.71
C MET A 457 -6.81 -10.35 24.54
N VAL A 458 -7.89 -10.56 25.28
CA VAL A 458 -8.74 -11.74 25.13
C VAL A 458 -9.81 -11.43 24.10
N ILE A 459 -10.01 -12.34 23.14
CA ILE A 459 -11.04 -12.15 22.11
C ILE A 459 -12.43 -12.29 22.78
N PRO A 460 -13.32 -11.28 22.67
CA PRO A 460 -14.64 -11.36 23.29
C PRO A 460 -15.52 -12.45 22.68
N GLY A 461 -16.27 -13.18 23.53
CA GLY A 461 -17.39 -14.04 23.11
C GLY A 461 -17.04 -15.37 22.44
N MET A 462 -15.80 -15.85 22.54
CA MET A 462 -15.36 -17.12 21.96
C MET A 462 -15.43 -18.31 22.94
N ASP A 463 -15.57 -19.50 22.37
CA ASP A 463 -15.57 -20.80 23.05
C ASP A 463 -14.26 -21.06 23.82
N GLU A 464 -14.38 -21.63 25.02
CA GLU A 464 -13.26 -21.93 25.94
C GLU A 464 -12.24 -22.87 25.30
N ALA A 465 -12.68 -23.80 24.45
CA ALA A 465 -11.81 -24.74 23.74
C ALA A 465 -10.87 -24.01 22.76
N LEU A 466 -11.38 -22.99 22.06
CA LEU A 466 -10.63 -22.21 21.08
C LEU A 466 -9.66 -21.22 21.77
N LEU A 467 -10.06 -20.66 22.91
CA LEU A 467 -9.17 -19.86 23.76
C LEU A 467 -8.02 -20.71 24.31
N ALA A 468 -8.30 -21.95 24.75
CA ALA A 468 -7.26 -22.89 25.21
C ALA A 468 -6.26 -23.28 24.10
N GLY A 469 -6.74 -23.43 22.86
CA GLY A 469 -5.88 -23.67 21.69
C GLY A 469 -4.96 -22.49 21.38
N LEU A 470 -5.47 -21.25 21.45
CA LEU A 470 -4.68 -20.02 21.27
C LEU A 470 -3.69 -19.77 22.41
N GLU A 471 -3.99 -20.26 23.60
CA GLU A 471 -3.10 -20.20 24.77
C GLU A 471 -1.92 -21.20 24.68
N GLY A 472 -2.01 -22.19 23.78
CA GLY A 472 -1.04 -23.26 23.63
C GLY A 472 -1.11 -24.32 24.74
N SER A 473 -2.24 -24.44 25.45
CA SER A 473 -2.41 -25.40 26.54
C SER A 473 -2.81 -26.77 25.99
N VAL A 474 -1.83 -27.66 25.83
CA VAL A 474 -2.02 -29.04 25.33
C VAL A 474 -3.00 -29.83 26.22
N LYS A 475 -2.91 -29.68 27.55
CA LYS A 475 -3.81 -30.38 28.51
C LYS A 475 -5.27 -29.96 28.38
N LEU A 476 -5.53 -28.66 28.22
CA LEU A 476 -6.91 -28.17 28.07
C LEU A 476 -7.48 -28.58 26.72
N HIS A 477 -6.68 -28.49 25.65
CA HIS A 477 -7.08 -28.95 24.32
C HIS A 477 -7.46 -30.44 24.30
N GLU A 478 -6.67 -31.31 24.92
CA GLU A 478 -6.98 -32.75 25.05
C GLU A 478 -8.26 -33.00 25.85
N THR A 479 -8.50 -32.21 26.92
CA THR A 479 -9.68 -32.35 27.78
C THR A 479 -10.97 -31.96 27.05
N PHE A 480 -10.94 -30.93 26.20
CA PHE A 480 -12.09 -30.53 25.37
C PHE A 480 -12.31 -31.46 24.19
N ALA A 481 -11.25 -31.93 23.53
CA ALA A 481 -11.35 -32.94 22.48
C ALA A 481 -11.98 -34.26 22.98
N SER A 482 -11.64 -34.70 24.20
CA SER A 482 -12.26 -35.88 24.79
C SER A 482 -13.74 -35.70 25.15
N ARG A 483 -14.17 -34.47 25.48
CA ARG A 483 -15.57 -34.15 25.78
C ARG A 483 -16.43 -34.12 24.51
N GLU A 484 -15.92 -33.56 23.41
CA GLU A 484 -16.62 -33.61 22.11
C GLU A 484 -16.76 -35.04 21.58
N ASP A 485 -15.79 -35.93 21.86
CA ASP A 485 -15.86 -37.35 21.48
C ASP A 485 -16.83 -38.17 22.35
N GLU A 486 -17.06 -37.78 23.61
CA GLU A 486 -18.11 -38.37 24.47
C GLU A 486 -19.50 -37.88 24.06
N GLU A 487 -19.68 -36.58 23.77
CA GLU A 487 -20.95 -36.01 23.31
C GLU A 487 -21.36 -36.48 21.90
N ARG A 488 -20.42 -36.93 21.06
CA ARG A 488 -20.71 -37.58 19.77
C ARG A 488 -21.06 -39.07 19.88
N ARG A 489 -20.89 -39.68 21.05
CA ARG A 489 -21.16 -41.11 21.32
C ARG A 489 -22.44 -41.35 22.11
N GLU A 490 -23.05 -40.31 22.67
CA GLU A 490 -24.44 -40.30 23.15
C GLU A 490 -25.40 -39.84 22.04
#